data_AF-A0A644ZTV6-F1
#
_entry.id   AF-A0A644ZTV6-F1
#
_cell.length_a   1.000
_cell.length_b   1.000
_cell.length_c   1.000
_cell.angle_alpha   90.00
_cell.angle_beta   90.00
_cell.angle_gamma   90.00
#
_symmetry.space_group_name_H-M   'P 1'
#
loop_
_entity.id
_entity.type
_entity.pdbx_description
1 polymer ?
#
loop_
_entity_poly.entity_id
_entity_poly.type
_entity_poly.pdbx_seq_one_letter_code
_entity_poly.pdbx_strand_id
1 'polypeptide(L)'
;MTDSRKAELAHNTKQLLIALDQAANAAMGFVAALVALWPRCRQAGLWWADETISAHCWRWHINGVRSWPRRLVDGVALILGDENHCLESYKSEVEGRQLPPEMRE
;
A
#
# COMPACT_ATOMS: atom_id res chain seq x y z
N MET A 1 4.24 21.12 -25.79
CA MET A 1 3.46 21.81 -24.73
C MET A 1 2.24 21.00 -24.25
N THR A 2 1.61 20.19 -25.11
CA THR A 2 0.58 19.21 -24.73
C THR A 2 1.12 18.05 -23.88
N ASP A 3 2.38 17.65 -24.09
CA ASP A 3 2.96 16.52 -23.37
C ASP A 3 3.31 16.84 -21.89
N SER A 4 3.71 18.08 -21.57
CA SER A 4 3.97 18.50 -20.18
C SER A 4 2.72 18.42 -19.32
N ARG A 5 1.60 18.99 -19.79
CA ARG A 5 0.32 18.98 -19.07
C ARG A 5 -0.21 17.56 -18.84
N LYS A 6 -0.01 16.67 -19.82
CA LYS A 6 -0.37 15.25 -19.67
C LYS A 6 0.52 14.54 -18.64
N ALA A 7 1.82 14.80 -18.65
CA ALA A 7 2.75 14.24 -17.66
C ALA A 7 2.45 14.74 -16.24
N GLU A 8 2.15 16.02 -16.09
CA GLU A 8 1.70 16.63 -14.83
C GLU A 8 0.42 15.97 -14.31
N LEU A 9 -0.59 15.83 -15.19
CA LEU A 9 -1.84 15.16 -14.82
C LEU A 9 -1.59 13.70 -14.41
N ALA A 10 -0.78 12.96 -15.18
CA ALA A 10 -0.46 11.57 -14.87
C ALA A 10 0.28 11.44 -13.53
N HIS A 11 1.24 12.32 -13.25
CA HIS A 11 1.96 12.37 -11.98
C HIS A 11 1.01 12.65 -10.82
N ASN A 12 0.21 13.71 -10.91
CA ASN A 12 -0.72 14.10 -9.85
C ASN A 12 -1.82 13.07 -9.62
N THR A 13 -2.33 12.44 -10.69
CA THR A 13 -3.26 11.31 -10.58
C THR A 13 -2.62 10.14 -9.84
N LYS A 14 -1.36 9.79 -10.16
CA LYS A 14 -0.64 8.72 -9.44
C LYS A 14 -0.48 9.07 -7.96
N GLN A 15 -0.09 10.29 -7.62
CA GLN A 15 0.03 10.74 -6.22
C GLN A 15 -1.31 10.69 -5.48
N LEU A 16 -2.40 11.12 -6.12
CA LEU A 16 -3.74 11.02 -5.55
C LEU A 16 -4.12 9.56 -5.27
N LEU A 17 -3.87 8.65 -6.21
CA LEU A 17 -4.18 7.23 -6.02
C LEU A 17 -3.37 6.62 -4.86
N ILE A 18 -2.10 6.97 -4.73
CA ILE A 18 -1.25 6.54 -3.60
C ILE A 18 -1.82 7.09 -2.27
N ALA A 19 -2.15 8.38 -2.22
CA ALA A 19 -2.69 9.00 -1.01
C ALA A 19 -4.04 8.39 -0.58
N LEU A 20 -4.92 8.09 -1.53
CA LEU A 20 -6.19 7.40 -1.26
C LEU A 20 -5.96 5.98 -0.74
N ASP A 21 -5.00 5.25 -1.30
CA ASP A 21 -4.64 3.90 -0.86
C ASP A 21 -4.06 3.90 0.57
N GLN A 22 -3.13 4.81 0.86
CA GLN A 22 -2.55 5.01 2.20
C GLN A 22 -3.63 5.39 3.23
N ALA A 23 -4.54 6.31 2.88
CA ALA A 23 -5.66 6.67 3.74
C ALA A 23 -6.58 5.47 4.03
N ALA A 24 -6.88 4.65 3.00
CA ALA A 24 -7.65 3.43 3.16
C ALA A 24 -6.92 2.41 4.05
N ASN A 25 -5.62 2.22 3.86
CA ASN A 25 -4.78 1.36 4.69
C ASN A 25 -4.85 1.76 6.17
N ALA A 26 -4.60 3.03 6.47
CA ALA A 26 -4.68 3.56 7.83
C ALA A 26 -6.08 3.39 8.45
N ALA A 27 -7.14 3.67 7.69
CA ALA A 27 -8.52 3.50 8.14
C ALA A 27 -8.86 2.03 8.44
N MET A 28 -8.44 1.10 7.57
CA MET A 28 -8.62 -0.34 7.79
C MET A 28 -7.89 -0.81 9.03
N GLY A 29 -6.67 -0.33 9.27
CA GLY A 29 -5.92 -0.62 10.49
C GLY A 29 -6.65 -0.17 11.75
N PHE A 30 -7.20 1.04 11.75
CA PHE A 30 -8.01 1.56 12.85
C PHE A 30 -9.28 0.72 13.09
N VAL A 31 -10.04 0.42 12.03
CA VAL A 31 -11.26 -0.42 12.13
C VAL A 31 -10.91 -1.81 12.64
N ALA A 32 -9.84 -2.44 12.13
CA ALA A 32 -9.37 -3.73 12.60
C ALA A 32 -8.97 -3.69 14.08
N ALA A 33 -8.36 -2.60 14.55
CA ALA A 33 -8.03 -2.41 15.96
C ALA A 33 -9.29 -2.29 16.83
N LEU A 34 -10.32 -1.56 16.38
CA LEU A 34 -11.62 -1.49 17.08
C LEU A 34 -12.28 -2.86 17.18
N VAL A 35 -12.27 -3.65 16.10
CA VAL A 35 -12.79 -5.04 16.10
C VAL A 35 -11.99 -5.92 17.07
N ALA A 36 -10.68 -5.74 17.14
CA ALA A 36 -9.81 -6.48 18.05
C ALA A 36 -10.02 -6.15 19.53
N LEU A 37 -10.80 -5.11 19.87
CA LEU A 37 -11.24 -4.87 21.26
C LEU A 37 -12.22 -5.94 21.75
N TRP A 38 -12.85 -6.70 20.84
CA TRP A 38 -13.68 -7.85 21.22
C TRP A 38 -12.79 -9.03 21.65
N PRO A 39 -12.96 -9.62 22.86
CA PRO A 39 -12.00 -10.59 23.43
C PRO A 39 -11.75 -11.87 22.62
N ARG A 40 -12.64 -12.21 21.68
CA ARG A 40 -12.50 -13.38 20.80
C ARG A 40 -11.83 -13.08 19.47
N CYS A 41 -11.54 -11.81 19.18
CA CYS A 41 -10.90 -11.39 17.95
C CYS A 41 -9.38 -11.36 18.11
N ARG A 42 -8.67 -11.71 17.03
CA ARG A 42 -7.20 -11.66 17.01
C ARG A 42 -6.73 -10.20 16.90
N GLN A 43 -5.59 -9.88 17.52
CA GLN A 43 -4.94 -8.57 17.38
C GLN A 43 -4.73 -8.19 15.90
N ALA A 44 -5.02 -6.94 15.56
CA ALA A 44 -4.91 -6.42 14.20
C ALA A 44 -3.45 -6.37 13.69
N GLY A 45 -2.51 -6.04 14.56
CA GLY A 45 -1.12 -5.68 14.19
C GLY A 45 -0.97 -4.17 14.03
N LEU A 46 0.25 -3.72 13.69
CA LEU A 46 0.55 -2.30 13.48
C LEU A 46 0.45 -1.92 12.01
N TRP A 47 -0.14 -0.74 11.78
CA TRP A 47 -0.39 -0.12 10.47
C TRP A 47 0.22 1.28 10.47
N TRP A 48 0.79 1.69 9.35
CA TRP A 48 1.47 2.98 9.19
C TRP A 48 0.67 3.90 8.25
N ALA A 49 0.74 5.20 8.50
CA ALA A 49 -0.07 6.19 7.80
C ALA A 49 0.36 6.39 6.34
N ASP A 50 1.64 6.20 6.06
CA ASP A 50 2.34 6.38 4.79
C ASP A 50 2.56 5.06 4.04
N GLU A 51 1.92 3.97 4.48
CA GLU A 51 2.08 2.65 3.88
C GLU A 51 0.86 2.31 3.00
N THR A 52 1.11 1.98 1.73
CA THR A 52 0.10 1.42 0.82
C THR A 52 -0.36 0.02 1.24
N ILE A 53 -1.59 -0.37 0.88
CA ILE A 53 -2.18 -1.69 1.21
C ILE A 53 -1.30 -2.82 0.68
N SER A 54 -0.81 -2.67 -0.55
CA SER A 54 0.03 -3.67 -1.22
C SER A 54 1.39 -3.81 -0.52
N ALA A 55 2.03 -2.71 -0.14
CA ALA A 55 3.27 -2.74 0.63
C ALA A 55 3.06 -3.34 2.03
N HIS A 56 1.95 -2.99 2.69
CA HIS A 56 1.55 -3.56 3.98
C HIS A 56 1.41 -5.09 3.92
N CYS A 57 0.73 -5.59 2.88
CA CYS A 57 0.57 -7.01 2.64
C CYS A 57 1.92 -7.73 2.49
N TRP A 58 2.85 -7.14 1.75
CA TRP A 58 4.21 -7.68 1.61
C TRP A 58 4.99 -7.63 2.94
N ARG A 59 4.96 -6.50 3.66
CA ARG A 59 5.61 -6.37 4.97
C ARG A 59 5.10 -7.41 5.96
N TRP A 60 3.80 -7.67 5.99
CA TRP A 60 3.21 -8.74 6.80
C TRP A 60 3.67 -10.13 6.38
N HIS A 61 3.83 -10.37 5.07
CA HIS A 61 4.32 -11.63 4.55
C HIS A 61 5.76 -11.91 5.01
N ILE A 62 6.69 -10.97 4.82
CA ILE A 62 8.11 -11.15 5.17
C ILE A 62 8.35 -11.21 6.69
N ASN A 63 7.49 -10.57 7.50
CA ASN A 63 7.56 -10.63 8.96
C ASN A 63 6.76 -11.78 9.58
N GLY A 64 6.20 -12.68 8.76
CA GLY A 64 5.48 -13.87 9.24
C GLY A 64 4.14 -13.57 9.96
N VAL A 65 3.58 -12.36 9.80
CA VAL A 65 2.33 -11.95 10.45
C VAL A 65 1.15 -12.68 9.81
N ARG A 66 0.94 -12.45 8.50
CA ARG A 66 -0.12 -13.08 7.67
C ARG A 66 0.32 -13.07 6.21
N SER A 67 0.23 -14.21 5.52
CA SER A 67 0.59 -14.31 4.09
C SER A 67 -0.61 -14.31 3.15
N TRP A 68 -1.82 -14.57 3.64
CA TRP A 68 -3.01 -14.64 2.80
C TRP A 68 -3.40 -13.29 2.16
N PRO A 69 -3.24 -12.11 2.79
CA PRO A 69 -3.62 -10.85 2.16
C PRO A 69 -2.77 -10.56 0.92
N ARG A 70 -1.46 -10.78 1.01
CA ARG A 70 -0.51 -10.69 -0.11
C ARG A 70 -0.92 -11.59 -1.28
N ARG A 71 -1.31 -12.84 -1.01
CA ARG A 71 -1.79 -13.77 -2.05
C ARG A 71 -3.08 -13.31 -2.71
N LEU A 72 -4.01 -12.74 -1.95
CA LEU A 72 -5.26 -12.19 -2.48
C LEU A 72 -4.97 -11.00 -3.40
N VAL A 73 -4.20 -10.03 -2.93
CA VAL A 73 -3.90 -8.78 -3.66
C VAL A 73 -3.10 -9.08 -4.93
N ASP A 74 -2.02 -9.86 -4.86
CA ASP A 74 -1.27 -10.28 -6.05
C ASP A 74 -2.15 -11.07 -7.02
N GLY A 75 -3.05 -11.92 -6.53
CA GLY A 75 -3.97 -12.68 -7.38
C GLY A 75 -4.94 -11.80 -8.16
N VAL A 76 -5.43 -10.71 -7.55
CA VAL A 76 -6.25 -9.71 -8.25
C VAL A 76 -5.41 -8.91 -9.24
N ALA A 77 -4.21 -8.49 -8.85
CA ALA A 77 -3.30 -7.73 -9.71
C ALA A 77 -2.85 -8.54 -10.93
N LEU A 78 -2.69 -9.86 -10.78
CA LEU A 78 -2.36 -10.77 -11.87
C LEU A 78 -3.44 -10.80 -12.96
N ILE A 79 -4.72 -10.66 -12.61
CA ILE A 79 -5.82 -10.54 -13.59
C ILE A 79 -5.66 -9.28 -14.45
N LEU A 80 -4.99 -8.25 -13.91
CA LEU A 80 -4.66 -7.01 -14.60
C LEU A 80 -3.26 -7.02 -15.26
N GLY A 81 -2.54 -8.15 -15.20
CA GLY A 81 -1.22 -8.32 -15.80
C GLY A 81 -0.04 -7.88 -14.93
N ASP A 82 -0.22 -7.71 -13.62
CA ASP A 82 0.85 -7.37 -12.66
C ASP A 82 1.20 -8.56 -11.77
N GLU A 83 2.34 -9.20 -12.03
CA GLU A 83 2.74 -10.48 -11.41
C GLU A 83 3.36 -10.34 -10.01
N ASN A 84 3.87 -9.16 -9.63
CA ASN A 84 4.61 -8.95 -8.38
C ASN A 84 4.18 -7.67 -7.65
N HIS A 85 2.90 -7.33 -7.77
CA HIS A 85 2.32 -6.07 -7.32
C HIS A 85 2.72 -5.69 -5.88
N CYS A 86 2.51 -6.59 -4.91
CA CYS A 86 2.83 -6.29 -3.50
C CYS A 86 4.33 -6.07 -3.25
N LEU A 87 5.21 -6.84 -3.91
CA LEU A 87 6.66 -6.70 -3.78
C LEU A 87 7.14 -5.37 -4.39
N GLU A 88 6.65 -5.02 -5.58
CA GLU A 88 7.05 -3.78 -6.24
C GLU A 88 6.51 -2.53 -5.53
N SER A 89 5.31 -2.60 -4.95
CA SER A 89 4.81 -1.55 -4.05
C SER A 89 5.69 -1.42 -2.82
N TYR A 90 6.08 -2.52 -2.17
CA TYR A 90 6.96 -2.48 -1.01
C TYR A 90 8.33 -1.87 -1.32
N LYS A 91 8.97 -2.25 -2.43
CA LYS A 91 10.22 -1.62 -2.89
C LYS A 91 10.03 -0.13 -3.15
N SER A 92 8.89 0.27 -3.71
CA SER A 92 8.56 1.67 -3.96
C SER A 92 8.54 2.52 -2.69
N GLU A 93 7.96 1.98 -1.61
CA GLU A 93 7.92 2.64 -0.30
C GLU A 93 9.32 2.72 0.32
N VAL A 94 10.10 1.63 0.24
CA VAL A 94 11.49 1.60 0.74
C VAL A 94 12.36 2.63 0.03
N GLU A 95 12.17 2.82 -1.28
CA GLU A 95 12.86 3.83 -2.09
C GLU A 95 12.23 5.23 -2.00
N GLY A 96 11.12 5.40 -1.27
CA GLY A 96 10.42 6.67 -1.14
C GLY A 96 9.95 7.27 -2.47
N ARG A 97 9.60 6.46 -3.49
CA ARG A 97 9.31 6.96 -4.85
C ARG A 97 8.09 7.90 -4.92
N GLN A 98 7.19 7.82 -3.95
CA GLN A 98 6.07 8.74 -3.78
C GLN A 98 6.52 10.13 -3.33
N LEU A 99 7.64 10.22 -2.61
CA LEU A 99 8.13 11.47 -2.07
C LEU A 99 8.73 12.37 -3.16
N PRO A 100 8.81 13.69 -2.91
CA PRO A 100 9.63 14.59 -3.72
C PRO A 100 11.07 14.07 -3.82
N PRO A 101 11.77 14.24 -4.96
CA PRO A 101 13.13 13.74 -5.16
C PRO A 101 14.13 14.12 -4.07
N GLU A 102 13.98 15.30 -3.47
CA GLU A 102 14.82 15.83 -2.39
C GLU A 102 14.63 15.13 -1.04
N MET A 103 13.57 14.33 -0.89
CA MET A 103 13.25 13.55 0.31
C MET A 103 13.52 12.04 0.15
N ARG A 104 14.06 11.62 -0.99
CA ARG A 104 14.41 10.21 -1.25
C ARG A 104 15.82 9.92 -0.74
N GLU A 105 15.99 8.75 -0.13
CA GLU A 105 17.29 8.24 0.32
C GLU A 105 18.07 7.56 -0.81
#